data_AF-A0A3A6N870-F1
#
_entry.id   AF-A0A3A6N870-F1
#
_cell.length_a   1.000
_cell.length_b   1.000
_cell.length_c   1.000
_cell.angle_alpha   90.00
_cell.angle_beta   90.00
_cell.angle_gamma   90.00
#
_symmetry.space_group_name_H-M   'P 1'
#
loop_
_entity.id
_entity.type
_entity.pdbx_description
1 polymer ?
#
loop_
_entity_poly.entity_id
_entity_poly.type
_entity_poly.pdbx_seq_one_letter_code
_entity_poly.pdbx_strand_id
1 'polypeptide(L)'
;MSDFEKHIGRLKEGIEKAKQLREKAAARKEVLEQQLREIETEIRAQGIEPDNLDEEIKRLEAEARQALEEAEKLIPWELIRAGSGQSRNEGQ
;
A
#
# COMPACT_ATOMS: atom_id res chain seq x y z
N MET A 1 14.07 59.38 -7.51
CA MET A 1 13.88 58.06 -8.14
C MET A 1 12.41 57.89 -8.41
N SER A 2 12.07 57.70 -9.67
CA SER A 2 10.71 57.76 -10.21
C SER A 2 9.86 56.59 -9.71
N ASP A 3 8.56 56.80 -9.50
CA ASP A 3 7.63 55.73 -9.11
C ASP A 3 7.64 54.55 -10.11
N PHE A 4 8.01 54.83 -11.37
CA PHE A 4 8.22 53.81 -12.39
C PHE A 4 9.39 52.87 -12.07
N GLU A 5 10.51 53.37 -11.55
CA GLU A 5 11.66 52.53 -11.18
C GLU A 5 11.31 51.60 -10.02
N LYS A 6 10.56 52.09 -9.04
CA LYS A 6 10.05 51.28 -7.92
C LYS A 6 9.10 50.18 -8.41
N HIS A 7 8.23 50.49 -9.37
CA HIS A 7 7.30 49.52 -9.93
C HIS A 7 8.03 48.42 -10.72
N ILE A 8 9.00 48.80 -11.56
CA ILE A 8 9.85 47.85 -12.30
C ILE A 8 10.64 46.96 -11.33
N GLY A 9 11.16 47.52 -10.23
CA GLY A 9 11.85 46.75 -9.19
C GLY A 9 10.96 45.67 -8.58
N ARG A 10 9.73 46.02 -8.18
CA ARG A 10 8.77 45.06 -7.63
C ARG A 10 8.41 43.96 -8.62
N LEU A 11 8.22 44.30 -9.89
CA LEU A 11 7.92 43.30 -10.93
C LEU A 11 9.09 42.32 -11.13
N LYS A 12 10.32 42.82 -11.16
CA LYS A 12 11.53 41.96 -11.25
C LYS A 12 11.64 41.02 -10.05
N GLU A 13 11.44 41.52 -8.83
CA GLU A 13 11.42 40.68 -7.63
C GLU A 13 10.32 39.62 -7.66
N GLY A 14 9.12 39.99 -8.14
CA GLY A 14 8.01 39.06 -8.29
C GLY A 14 8.31 37.93 -9.27
N ILE A 15 8.91 38.26 -10.42
CA ILE A 15 9.32 37.30 -11.44
C ILE A 15 10.38 36.34 -10.89
N GLU A 16 11.37 36.86 -10.17
CA GLU A 16 12.45 36.03 -9.61
C GLU A 16 11.91 35.06 -8.55
N LYS A 17 11.03 35.52 -7.66
CA LYS A 17 10.36 34.66 -6.68
C LYS A 17 9.49 33.60 -7.36
N ALA A 18 8.75 33.96 -8.41
CA ALA A 18 7.92 33.02 -9.16
C ALA A 18 8.78 31.94 -9.84
N LYS A 19 9.94 32.32 -10.39
CA LYS A 19 10.89 31.39 -11.00
C LYS A 19 11.43 30.39 -9.97
N GLN A 20 11.85 30.88 -8.81
CA GLN A 20 12.31 30.02 -7.70
C GLN A 20 11.23 29.06 -7.22
N LEU A 21 9.99 29.55 -7.08
CA LEU A 21 8.84 28.71 -6.69
C LEU A 21 8.58 27.61 -7.73
N ARG A 22 8.64 27.95 -9.02
CA ARG A 22 8.47 26.98 -10.10
C ARG A 22 9.56 25.90 -10.08
N GLU A 23 10.81 26.31 -9.93
CA GLU A 23 11.95 25.37 -9.86
C GLU A 23 11.80 24.43 -8.65
N LYS A 24 11.44 24.96 -7.49
CA LYS A 24 11.17 24.15 -6.29
C LYS A 24 10.00 23.19 -6.48
N ALA A 25 8.93 23.62 -7.13
CA ALA A 25 7.78 22.78 -7.43
C ALA A 25 8.15 21.66 -8.42
N ALA A 26 8.94 21.96 -9.46
CA ALA A 26 9.44 20.98 -10.41
C ALA A 26 10.30 19.91 -9.74
N ALA A 27 11.26 20.31 -8.90
CA ALA A 27 12.10 19.37 -8.16
C ALA A 27 11.29 18.47 -7.22
N ARG A 28 10.28 19.04 -6.52
CA ARG A 28 9.38 18.25 -5.67
C ARG A 28 8.56 17.25 -6.47
N LYS A 29 8.05 17.67 -7.63
CA LYS A 29 7.28 16.80 -8.52
C LYS A 29 8.13 15.61 -8.98
N GLU A 30 9.36 15.86 -9.41
CA GLU A 30 10.28 14.81 -9.86
C GLU A 30 10.55 13.77 -8.76
N VAL A 31 10.77 14.22 -7.52
CA VAL A 31 10.95 13.33 -6.35
C VAL A 31 9.70 12.48 -6.11
N LEU A 32 8.51 13.08 -6.14
CA LEU A 32 7.26 12.34 -5.93
C LEU A 32 6.98 11.33 -7.05
N GLU A 33 7.26 11.69 -8.30
CA GLU A 33 7.13 10.78 -9.44
C GLU A 33 8.11 9.60 -9.35
N GLN A 34 9.32 9.84 -8.83
CA GLN A 34 10.29 8.77 -8.59
C GLN A 34 9.81 7.83 -7.49
N GLN A 35 9.33 8.37 -6.36
CA GLN A 35 8.77 7.58 -5.26
C GLN A 35 7.57 6.75 -5.72
N LEU A 36 6.67 7.33 -6.52
CA LEU A 36 5.54 6.60 -7.08
C LEU A 36 5.99 5.40 -7.92
N ARG A 37 6.95 5.60 -8.83
CA ARG A 37 7.49 4.51 -9.66
C ARG A 37 8.14 3.40 -8.84
N GLU A 38 8.84 3.75 -7.77
CA GLU A 38 9.44 2.77 -6.85
C GLU A 38 8.37 1.92 -6.19
N ILE A 39 7.33 2.55 -5.63
CA ILE A 39 6.19 1.86 -5.02
C ILE A 39 5.48 0.95 -6.02
N GLU A 40 5.19 1.44 -7.23
CA GLU A 40 4.55 0.64 -8.28
C GLU A 40 5.41 -0.57 -8.70
N THR A 41 6.74 -0.39 -8.76
CA THR A 41 7.67 -1.47 -9.08
C THR A 41 7.68 -2.53 -7.99
N GLU A 42 7.68 -2.13 -6.71
CA GLU A 42 7.60 -3.05 -5.57
C GLU A 42 6.29 -3.84 -5.55
N ILE A 43 5.17 -3.20 -5.87
CA ILE A 43 3.86 -3.86 -5.98
C ILE A 43 3.90 -4.89 -7.13
N ARG A 44 4.39 -4.51 -8.31
CA ARG A 44 4.53 -5.44 -9.45
C ARG A 44 5.50 -6.57 -9.18
N ALA A 45 6.55 -6.35 -8.40
CA ALA A 45 7.48 -7.40 -7.99
C ALA A 45 6.82 -8.48 -7.12
N GLN A 46 5.71 -8.15 -6.45
CA GLN A 46 4.87 -9.12 -5.73
C GLN A 46 3.87 -9.84 -6.65
N GLY A 47 3.90 -9.57 -7.96
CA GLY A 47 3.01 -10.17 -8.96
C GLY A 47 1.63 -9.51 -9.04
N ILE A 48 1.46 -8.34 -8.43
CA ILE A 48 0.18 -7.63 -8.33
C ILE A 48 0.27 -6.34 -9.17
N GLU A 49 -0.78 -6.00 -9.91
CA GLU A 49 -0.85 -4.70 -10.58
C GLU A 49 -1.32 -3.62 -9.60
N PRO A 50 -0.69 -2.43 -9.52
CA PRO A 50 -1.05 -1.37 -8.59
C PRO A 50 -2.52 -0.94 -8.66
N ASP A 51 -3.10 -0.92 -9.87
CA ASP A 51 -4.49 -0.53 -10.10
C ASP A 51 -5.50 -1.55 -9.55
N ASN A 52 -5.07 -2.80 -9.31
CA ASN A 52 -5.93 -3.91 -8.93
C ASN A 52 -5.71 -4.38 -7.48
N LEU A 53 -5.00 -3.61 -6.65
CA LEU A 53 -4.67 -3.99 -5.26
C LEU A 53 -5.90 -4.42 -4.45
N ASP A 54 -6.99 -3.65 -4.52
CA ASP A 54 -8.22 -3.95 -3.76
C ASP A 54 -8.91 -5.22 -4.24
N GLU A 55 -8.87 -5.50 -5.54
CA GLU A 55 -9.44 -6.72 -6.12
C GLU A 55 -8.60 -7.93 -5.73
N GLU A 56 -7.27 -7.79 -5.76
CA GLU A 56 -6.34 -8.84 -5.38
C GLU A 56 -6.49 -9.22 -3.89
N ILE A 57 -6.63 -8.23 -3.01
CA ILE A 57 -6.89 -8.47 -1.58
C ILE A 57 -8.17 -9.29 -1.41
N LYS A 58 -9.26 -8.91 -2.08
CA LYS A 58 -10.54 -9.65 -1.99
C LYS A 58 -10.41 -11.08 -2.51
N ARG A 59 -9.67 -11.29 -3.61
CA ARG A 59 -9.41 -12.62 -4.17
C ARG A 59 -8.67 -13.50 -3.17
N LEU A 60 -7.57 -12.99 -2.61
CA LEU A 60 -6.76 -13.69 -1.62
C LEU A 60 -7.54 -14.01 -0.34
N GLU A 61 -8.39 -13.08 0.14
CA GLU A 61 -9.26 -13.34 1.29
C GLU A 61 -10.27 -14.46 1.01
N ALA A 62 -10.86 -14.49 -0.18
CA ALA A 62 -11.80 -15.55 -0.57
C ALA A 62 -11.09 -16.92 -0.68
N GLU A 63 -9.92 -16.97 -1.32
CA GLU A 63 -9.09 -18.17 -1.42
C GLU A 63 -8.69 -18.69 -0.03
N ALA A 64 -8.28 -17.80 0.88
CA ALA A 64 -7.93 -18.18 2.25
C ALA A 64 -9.12 -18.78 3.02
N ARG A 65 -10.32 -18.20 2.88
CA ARG A 65 -11.54 -18.75 3.50
C ARG A 65 -11.89 -20.13 2.95
N GLN A 66 -11.82 -20.31 1.64
CA GLN A 66 -12.08 -21.61 1.01
C GLN A 66 -11.08 -22.67 1.48
N ALA A 67 -9.79 -22.34 1.50
CA ALA A 67 -8.76 -23.25 1.99
C ALA A 67 -8.95 -23.66 3.45
N LEU A 68 -9.36 -22.71 4.31
CA LEU A 68 -9.69 -23.00 5.72
C LEU A 68 -10.90 -23.93 5.84
N GLU A 69 -11.97 -23.69 5.09
CA GLU A 69 -13.15 -24.56 5.12
C GLU A 69 -12.84 -25.97 4.60
N GLU A 70 -12.01 -26.10 3.57
CA GLU A 70 -11.56 -27.40 3.08
C GLU A 70 -10.70 -28.13 4.11
N ALA A 71 -9.76 -27.43 4.74
CA ALA A 71 -8.96 -27.98 5.81
C ALA A 71 -9.82 -28.47 6.99
N GLU A 72 -10.83 -27.69 7.42
CA GLU A 72 -11.75 -28.10 8.48
C GLU A 72 -12.52 -29.38 8.14
N LYS A 73 -12.94 -29.56 6.88
CA LYS A 73 -13.63 -30.79 6.42
C LYS A 73 -12.71 -32.00 6.39
N LEU A 74 -11.43 -31.80 6.07
CA LEU A 74 -10.44 -32.88 5.99
C LEU A 74 -9.99 -33.36 7.36
N ILE A 75 -10.09 -32.52 8.40
CA ILE A 75 -9.71 -32.89 9.75
C ILE A 75 -10.83 -33.76 10.38
N PRO A 76 -10.55 -35.01 10.78
CA PRO A 76 -11.55 -35.87 11.41
C PRO A 76 -11.72 -35.52 12.89
N TRP A 77 -12.34 -34.37 13.16
CA TRP A 77 -12.51 -33.81 14.51
C TRP A 77 -13.18 -34.77 15.48
N GLU A 78 -14.11 -35.58 15.00
CA GLU A 78 -14.80 -36.60 15.81
C GLU A 78 -13.85 -37.70 16.30
N LEU A 79 -12.91 -38.15 15.45
CA LEU A 79 -11.91 -39.15 15.84
C LEU A 79 -10.91 -38.57 16.84
N ILE A 80 -10.53 -37.31 16.66
CA ILE A 80 -9.61 -36.60 17.57
C ILE A 80 -10.27 -36.35 18.93
N ARG A 81 -11.56 -35.96 18.96
CA ARG A 81 -12.34 -35.80 20.20
C ARG A 81 -12.57 -37.13 20.92
N ALA A 82 -12.83 -38.21 20.19
CA ALA A 82 -13.00 -39.53 20.77
C ALA A 82 -11.69 -40.07 21.39
N GLY A 83 -10.55 -39.89 20.71
CA GLY A 83 -9.24 -40.35 21.19
C GLY A 83 -8.70 -39.57 22.39
N SER A 84 -9.14 -38.32 22.61
CA SER A 84 -8.73 -37.51 23.76
C SER A 84 -9.56 -37.77 25.03
N GLY A 85 -10.68 -38.51 24.94
CA GLY A 85 -11.55 -38.87 26.07
C GLY A 85 -11.28 -40.23 26.71
N GLN A 86 -10.52 -41.13 26.07
CA GLN A 86 -10.39 -42.53 26.51
C GLN A 86 -9.24 -42.81 27.50
N SER A 87 -8.39 -41.85 27.86
CA SER A 87 -7.28 -42.09 28.81
C SER A 87 -7.62 -41.86 30.29
N ARG A 88 -8.89 -41.75 30.69
CA ARG A 88 -9.24 -41.42 32.09
C ARG A 88 -10.03 -42.44 32.89
N ASN A 89 -10.38 -43.61 32.36
CA ASN A 89 -11.26 -44.48 33.15
C ASN A 89 -11.11 -45.99 32.92
N GLU A 90 -9.91 -46.55 33.13
CA GLU A 90 -9.78 -47.96 33.51
C GLU A 90 -8.64 -48.09 34.53
N GLY A 91 -9.00 -48.16 35.82
CA GLY A 91 -8.07 -48.22 36.94
C GLY A 91 -8.75 -48.16 38.30
N GLN A 92 -9.86 -48.88 38.48
CA GLN A 92 -10.35 -49.34 39.78
C GLN A 92 -10.69 -50.82 39.67
#